data_AF-A0AAW2MZQ1-F1
#
_entry.id   AF-A0AAW2MZQ1-F1
#
_cell.length_a   1.000
_cell.length_b   1.000
_cell.length_c   1.000
_cell.angle_alpha   90.00
_cell.angle_beta   90.00
_cell.angle_gamma   90.00
#
_symmetry.space_group_name_H-M   'P 1'
#
loop_
_entity.id
_entity.type
_entity.pdbx_description
1 polymer ?
#
loop_
_entity_poly.entity_id
_entity_poly.type
_entity_poly.pdbx_seq_one_letter_code
_entity_poly.pdbx_strand_id
1 'polypeptide(L)'
;MELFIGILWQSFCQQMTEEIMDVVRTVAAKYIMKCDDDTFVRIDAVTAEVNKIQSGRSFYNGNVNHDHNPLRHGKWAVTYEEWPEEVYPAYANGPGYIV
;
A
#
# COMPACT_ATOMS: atom_id res chain seq x y z
N MET A 1 26.28 -4.62 17.79
CA MET A 1 24.86 -4.68 18.20
C MET A 1 24.33 -3.26 18.08
N GLU A 2 24.09 -2.78 16.86
CA GLU A 2 23.49 -1.46 16.61
C GLU A 2 22.78 -1.55 15.26
N LEU A 3 21.51 -1.96 15.28
CA LEU A 3 20.67 -2.02 14.08
C LEU A 3 19.20 -1.93 14.49
N PHE A 4 18.79 -0.88 15.21
CA PHE A 4 17.41 -0.78 15.72
C PHE A 4 16.82 0.64 15.81
N ILE A 5 17.38 1.64 15.11
CA ILE A 5 16.88 3.04 15.19
C ILE A 5 16.46 3.56 13.80
N GLY A 6 15.63 2.81 13.08
CA GLY A 6 15.03 3.27 11.81
C GLY A 6 13.69 2.61 11.44
N ILE A 7 13.04 1.95 12.41
CA ILE A 7 12.05 0.89 12.12
C ILE A 7 10.60 1.38 12.12
N LEU A 8 10.25 2.59 12.56
CA LEU A 8 8.83 2.89 12.82
C LEU A 8 8.00 3.18 11.55
N TRP A 9 8.54 3.83 10.51
CA TRP A 9 7.84 3.97 9.22
C TRP A 9 8.09 2.79 8.26
N GLN A 10 9.34 2.33 8.17
CA GLN A 10 9.68 1.18 7.34
C GLN A 10 8.88 -0.05 7.81
N SER A 11 8.69 -0.27 9.11
CA SER A 11 7.86 -1.37 9.61
C SER A 11 6.37 -1.25 9.27
N PHE A 12 5.81 -0.05 9.04
CA PHE A 12 4.38 0.06 8.68
C PHE A 12 4.16 -0.25 7.20
N CYS A 13 4.95 0.39 6.31
CA CYS A 13 4.94 0.05 4.88
C CYS A 13 5.39 -1.39 4.62
N GLN A 14 6.37 -1.88 5.39
CA GLN A 14 6.88 -3.23 5.26
C GLN A 14 5.93 -4.26 5.85
N GLN A 15 5.24 -4.01 6.97
CA GLN A 15 4.15 -4.88 7.44
C GLN A 15 3.04 -5.02 6.40
N MET A 16 2.58 -3.90 5.83
CA MET A 16 1.55 -3.96 4.78
C MET A 16 2.02 -4.74 3.54
N THR A 17 3.30 -4.61 3.19
CA THR A 17 3.90 -5.36 2.07
C THR A 17 4.04 -6.83 2.41
N GLU A 18 4.47 -7.18 3.62
CA GLU A 18 4.66 -8.55 4.07
C GLU A 18 3.31 -9.29 4.17
N GLU A 19 2.27 -8.65 4.70
CA GLU A 19 0.93 -9.22 4.78
C GLU A 19 0.37 -9.53 3.38
N ILE A 20 0.43 -8.58 2.45
CA ILE A 20 -0.10 -8.84 1.11
C ILE A 20 0.75 -9.87 0.37
N MET A 21 2.07 -9.85 0.55
CA MET A 21 2.96 -10.84 -0.07
C MET A 21 2.75 -12.24 0.50
N ASP A 22 2.39 -12.38 1.77
CA ASP A 22 2.02 -13.67 2.36
C ASP A 22 0.73 -14.21 1.73
N VAL A 23 -0.31 -13.36 1.60
CA VAL A 23 -1.57 -13.74 0.94
C VAL A 23 -1.34 -14.12 -0.52
N VAL A 24 -0.56 -13.33 -1.26
CA VAL A 24 -0.21 -13.59 -2.68
C VAL A 24 0.51 -14.93 -2.85
N ARG A 25 1.32 -15.35 -1.87
CA ARG A 25 2.08 -16.61 -1.93
C ARG A 25 1.25 -17.83 -1.52
N THR A 26 0.22 -17.64 -0.71
CA THR A 26 -0.56 -18.74 -0.11
C THR A 26 -1.90 -18.98 -0.82
N VAL A 27 -2.45 -17.97 -1.49
CA VAL A 27 -3.77 -18.03 -2.12
C VAL A 27 -3.68 -17.91 -3.63
N ALA A 28 -4.26 -18.86 -4.35
CA ALA A 28 -4.49 -18.73 -5.79
C ALA A 28 -5.72 -17.86 -6.07
N ALA A 29 -5.49 -16.55 -6.23
CA ALA A 29 -6.54 -15.58 -6.58
C ALA A 29 -6.18 -14.82 -7.85
N LYS A 30 -7.20 -14.45 -8.64
CA LYS A 30 -7.02 -13.57 -9.82
C LYS A 30 -6.79 -12.11 -9.41
N TYR A 31 -7.39 -11.71 -8.30
CA TYR A 31 -7.35 -10.36 -7.75
C TYR A 31 -7.33 -10.43 -6.22
N ILE A 32 -6.53 -9.58 -5.57
CA ILE A 32 -6.46 -9.44 -4.11
C ILE A 32 -6.69 -7.96 -3.77
N MET A 33 -7.67 -7.69 -2.90
CA MET A 33 -7.95 -6.34 -2.42
C MET A 33 -7.58 -6.21 -0.95
N LYS A 34 -6.78 -5.19 -0.63
CA LYS A 34 -6.57 -4.72 0.74
C LYS A 34 -7.54 -3.60 1.05
N CYS A 35 -8.14 -3.60 2.23
CA CYS A 35 -8.93 -2.50 2.78
C CYS A 35 -8.76 -2.44 4.30
N ASP A 36 -9.00 -1.29 4.90
CA ASP A 36 -9.07 -1.15 6.36
C ASP A 36 -10.41 -1.67 6.88
N ASP A 37 -10.47 -2.02 8.17
CA ASP A 37 -11.68 -2.53 8.84
C ASP A 37 -12.76 -1.45 9.04
N ASP A 38 -12.38 -0.18 8.91
CA ASP A 38 -13.25 1.00 8.94
C ASP A 38 -13.69 1.48 7.55
N THR A 39 -13.35 0.74 6.48
CA THR A 39 -13.71 1.08 5.11
C THR A 39 -14.92 0.29 4.59
N PHE A 40 -15.83 0.99 3.90
CA PHE A 40 -16.92 0.35 3.16
C PHE A 40 -16.52 0.06 1.70
N VAL A 41 -16.61 -1.20 1.28
CA VAL A 41 -16.26 -1.64 -0.09
C VAL A 41 -17.50 -1.99 -0.90
N ARG A 42 -17.66 -1.33 -2.05
CA ARG A 42 -18.66 -1.66 -3.08
C ARG A 42 -18.14 -2.74 -4.01
N ILE A 43 -18.30 -4.00 -3.60
CA ILE A 43 -17.78 -5.18 -4.32
C ILE A 43 -18.27 -5.22 -5.78
N ASP A 44 -19.51 -4.83 -6.04
CA ASP A 44 -20.11 -4.76 -7.37
C ASP A 44 -19.34 -3.81 -8.30
N ALA A 45 -19.02 -2.61 -7.81
CA ALA A 45 -18.27 -1.60 -8.57
C ALA A 45 -16.82 -2.04 -8.78
N VAL A 46 -16.15 -2.55 -7.75
CA VAL A 46 -14.77 -3.05 -7.86
C VAL A 46 -14.69 -4.17 -8.90
N THR A 47 -15.61 -5.13 -8.87
CA THR A 47 -15.68 -6.24 -9.82
C THR A 47 -15.87 -5.74 -11.26
N ALA A 48 -16.74 -4.75 -11.46
CA ALA A 48 -16.95 -4.15 -12.77
C ALA A 48 -15.69 -3.48 -13.32
N GLU A 49 -14.87 -2.84 -12.48
CA GLU A 49 -13.62 -2.21 -12.91
C GLU A 49 -12.53 -3.24 -13.24
N VAL A 50 -12.29 -4.24 -12.38
CA VAL A 50 -11.22 -5.24 -12.64
C VAL A 50 -11.52 -6.10 -13.86
N ASN A 51 -12.80 -6.30 -14.20
CA ASN A 51 -13.19 -7.03 -15.40
C ASN A 51 -12.89 -6.29 -16.71
N LYS A 52 -12.63 -4.98 -16.67
CA LYS A 52 -12.19 -4.20 -17.85
C LYS A 52 -10.70 -4.39 -18.15
N ILE A 53 -9.93 -4.92 -17.20
CA ILE A 53 -8.49 -5.11 -17.34
C ILE A 53 -8.22 -6.29 -18.28
N GLN A 54 -7.44 -6.04 -19.33
CA GLN A 54 -7.06 -7.09 -20.28
C GLN A 54 -6.32 -8.24 -19.58
N SER A 55 -6.68 -9.48 -19.91
CA SER A 55 -6.07 -10.67 -19.33
C SER A 55 -4.55 -10.68 -19.53
N GLY A 56 -3.79 -10.99 -18.50
CA GLY A 56 -2.33 -11.13 -18.55
C GLY A 56 -1.55 -9.84 -18.32
N ARG A 57 -2.20 -8.73 -18.00
CA ARG A 57 -1.53 -7.51 -17.53
C ARG A 57 -1.49 -7.46 -16.00
N SER A 58 -0.35 -7.12 -15.44
CA SER A 58 -0.27 -6.68 -14.04
C SER A 58 -1.02 -5.36 -13.90
N PHE A 59 -1.68 -5.17 -12.77
CA PHE A 59 -2.28 -3.90 -12.43
C PHE A 59 -2.12 -3.66 -10.93
N TYR A 60 -2.17 -2.38 -10.58
CA TYR A 60 -2.18 -1.90 -9.21
C TYR A 60 -3.13 -0.71 -9.23
N ASN A 61 -4.29 -0.85 -8.59
CA ASN A 61 -5.36 0.15 -8.66
C ASN A 61 -5.85 0.53 -7.27
N GLY A 62 -5.98 1.83 -7.05
CA GLY A 62 -6.40 2.45 -5.81
C GLY A 62 -6.26 3.96 -5.93
N ASN A 63 -6.41 4.67 -4.81
CA ASN A 63 -6.08 6.09 -4.78
C ASN A 63 -4.54 6.25 -4.67
N VAL A 64 -3.86 6.33 -5.81
CA VAL A 64 -2.38 6.39 -5.86
C VAL A 64 -1.90 7.81 -5.63
N ASN A 65 -1.09 7.97 -4.58
CA ASN A 65 -0.35 9.19 -4.34
C ASN A 65 0.92 9.19 -5.19
N HIS A 66 1.15 10.28 -5.91
CA HIS A 66 2.35 10.53 -6.69
C HIS A 66 3.06 11.75 -6.11
N ASP A 67 4.40 11.73 -6.13
CA ASP A 67 5.26 12.84 -5.71
C ASP A 67 4.89 13.40 -4.31
N HIS A 68 4.49 12.52 -3.39
CA HIS A 68 4.08 12.93 -2.05
C HIS A 68 5.30 13.15 -1.17
N ASN A 69 5.41 14.34 -0.60
CA ASN A 69 6.50 14.68 0.31
C ASN A 69 6.22 14.12 1.72
N PRO A 70 7.21 13.50 2.38
CA PRO A 70 7.10 13.08 3.77
C PRO A 70 6.68 14.23 4.68
N LEU A 71 5.64 14.00 5.49
CA LEU A 71 5.28 14.95 6.53
C LEU A 71 6.40 14.95 7.58
N ARG A 72 6.90 16.13 7.95
CA ARG A 72 7.91 16.26 9.02
C ARG A 72 7.30 16.60 10.38
N HIS A 73 5.98 16.84 10.42
CA HIS A 73 5.20 17.13 11.63
C HIS A 73 3.79 16.55 11.51
N GLY A 74 3.15 16.26 12.66
CA GLY A 74 1.78 15.74 12.73
C GLY A 74 1.69 14.22 12.94
N LYS A 75 0.47 13.68 12.81
CA LYS A 75 0.15 12.26 13.12
C LYS A 75 1.00 11.27 12.33
N TRP A 76 1.30 11.59 11.07
CA TRP A 76 2.02 10.73 10.13
C TRP A 76 3.42 11.27 9.83
N ALA A 77 4.02 11.99 10.78
CA ALA A 77 5.35 12.55 10.61
C ALA A 77 6.40 11.45 10.52
N VAL A 78 7.35 11.59 9.59
CA VAL A 78 8.50 10.71 9.42
C VAL A 78 9.77 11.54 9.50
N THR A 79 10.71 11.09 10.32
CA THR A 79 12.00 11.76 10.51
C THR A 79 12.89 11.60 9.27
N TYR A 80 13.91 12.45 9.15
CA TYR A 80 14.95 12.28 8.12
C TYR A 80 15.80 11.02 8.32
N GLU A 81 15.87 10.51 9.55
CA GLU A 81 16.56 9.25 9.86
C GLU A 81 15.78 8.03 9.33
N GLU A 82 14.45 8.08 9.35
CA GLU A 82 13.59 7.03 8.81
C GLU A 82 13.39 7.13 7.29
N TRP A 83 13.35 8.34 6.75
CA TRP A 83 13.21 8.60 5.31
C TRP A 83 13.96 9.88 4.90
N PRO A 84 15.20 9.74 4.41
CA PRO A 84 16.05 10.88 4.09
C PRO A 84 15.63 11.60 2.81
N GLU A 85 14.91 10.95 1.89
CA GLU A 85 14.48 11.55 0.63
C GLU A 85 13.33 12.54 0.83
N GLU A 86 13.18 13.49 -0.10
CA GLU A 86 12.13 14.52 -0.02
C GLU A 86 10.80 14.09 -0.63
N VAL A 87 10.78 12.95 -1.34
CA VAL A 87 9.62 12.45 -2.08
C VAL A 87 9.49 10.94 -1.90
N TYR A 88 8.28 10.46 -1.64
CA TYR A 88 7.98 9.04 -1.63
C TYR A 88 7.81 8.46 -3.05
N PRO A 89 8.16 7.18 -3.28
CA PRO A 89 7.70 6.45 -4.45
C PRO A 89 6.18 6.43 -4.53
N ALA A 90 5.61 6.21 -5.71
CA ALA A 90 4.17 6.12 -5.86
C ALA A 90 3.59 4.96 -5.03
N TYR A 91 2.50 5.22 -4.29
CA TYR A 91 1.86 4.24 -3.42
C TYR A 91 0.35 4.48 -3.32
N ALA A 92 -0.44 3.43 -3.15
CA ALA A 92 -1.87 3.55 -2.89
C ALA A 92 -2.16 3.95 -1.44
N ASN A 93 -3.13 4.84 -1.28
CA ASN A 93 -3.54 5.37 0.01
C ASN A 93 -4.29 4.33 0.86
N GLY A 94 -4.42 4.62 2.16
CA GLY A 94 -4.99 3.75 3.20
C GLY A 94 -6.31 3.03 2.90
N PRO A 95 -7.38 3.69 2.40
CA PRO A 95 -8.72 3.10 2.36
C PRO A 95 -8.81 1.82 1.51
N GLY A 96 -7.91 1.62 0.56
CA GLY A 96 -7.74 0.33 -0.07
C GLY A 96 -7.18 0.37 -1.48
N TYR A 97 -6.73 -0.79 -1.92
CA TYR A 97 -6.18 -1.01 -3.25
C TYR A 97 -6.36 -2.47 -3.66
N ILE A 98 -6.28 -2.72 -4.97
CA ILE A 98 -6.42 -4.05 -5.58
C ILE A 98 -5.27 -4.34 -6.53
N VAL A 99 -4.78 -5.57 -6.47
CA VAL A 99 -3.70 -6.17 -7.28
C VAL A 99 -4.15 -7.46 -7.93
#